data_AF-A0A377W3I8-F1
#
_entry.id   AF-A0A377W3I8-F1
#
_cell.length_a   1.000
_cell.length_b   1.000
_cell.length_c   1.000
_cell.angle_alpha   90.00
_cell.angle_beta   90.00
_cell.angle_gamma   90.00
#
_symmetry.space_group_name_H-M   'P 1'
#
loop_
_entity.id
_entity.type
_entity.pdbx_description
1 polymer ?
#
loop_
_entity_poly.entity_id
_entity_poly.type
_entity_poly.pdbx_seq_one_letter_code
_entity_poly.pdbx_strand_id
1 'polypeptide(L)'
;MTDFSTQQWLAWGLMTLLGFSVASALLASSSAIMAAAPKEKAAAAGAIETMAYELGAGLGIALFGLILTRSYSASIALPSGLSGAMAQQAASSIGEAVSLSQALPAGVAQALMAAAKTAFIQAHSLVLATAGVLLLLLAAGIWRSLATVAKPQSAL
;
A
#
# COMPACT_ATOMS: atom_id res chain seq x y z
N MET A 1 0.47 -17.74 -8.25
CA MET A 1 1.34 -16.89 -7.41
C MET A 1 2.63 -16.67 -8.18
N THR A 2 2.91 -15.44 -8.61
CA THR A 2 4.14 -15.11 -9.35
C THR A 2 5.33 -15.20 -8.41
N ASP A 3 6.26 -16.12 -8.68
CA ASP A 3 7.50 -16.19 -7.92
C ASP A 3 8.46 -15.12 -8.46
N PHE A 4 8.55 -14.00 -7.73
CA PHE A 4 9.39 -12.87 -8.08
C PHE A 4 10.89 -13.21 -8.10
N SER A 5 11.31 -14.32 -7.46
CA SER A 5 12.69 -14.78 -7.50
C SER A 5 13.05 -15.40 -8.85
N THR A 6 12.09 -16.02 -9.54
CA THR A 6 12.30 -16.69 -10.83
C THR A 6 11.81 -15.84 -12.01
N GLN A 7 10.84 -14.95 -11.80
CA GLN A 7 10.23 -14.10 -12.84
C GLN A 7 10.63 -12.62 -12.71
N GLN A 8 11.93 -12.35 -12.63
CA GLN A 8 12.47 -11.00 -12.42
C GLN A 8 12.00 -10.00 -13.49
N TRP A 9 11.92 -10.42 -14.75
CA TRP A 9 11.44 -9.58 -15.84
C TRP A 9 9.97 -9.16 -15.68
N LEU A 10 9.11 -10.08 -15.25
CA LEU A 10 7.71 -9.75 -14.95
C LEU A 10 7.62 -8.80 -13.76
N ALA A 11 8.44 -9.04 -12.72
CA ALA A 11 8.53 -8.16 -11.56
C ALA A 11 8.86 -6.73 -11.97
N TRP A 12 9.91 -6.55 -12.79
CA TRP A 12 10.31 -5.25 -13.31
C TRP A 12 9.22 -4.62 -14.16
N GLY A 13 8.61 -5.36 -15.08
CA GLY A 13 7.50 -4.87 -15.89
C GLY A 13 6.33 -4.36 -15.05
N LEU A 14 5.92 -5.12 -14.02
CA LEU A 14 4.85 -4.73 -13.10
C LEU A 14 5.23 -3.51 -12.25
N MET A 15 6.48 -3.42 -11.79
CA MET A 15 6.96 -2.26 -11.01
C MET A 15 7.04 -1.00 -11.86
N THR A 16 7.52 -1.09 -13.10
CA THR A 16 7.52 0.02 -14.05
C THR A 16 6.10 0.48 -14.37
N LEU A 17 5.18 -0.47 -14.63
CA LEU A 17 3.77 -0.15 -14.88
C LEU A 17 3.13 0.54 -13.67
N LEU A 18 3.40 0.04 -12.46
CA LEU A 18 2.90 0.64 -11.22
C LEU A 18 3.43 2.08 -11.07
N GLY A 19 4.74 2.28 -11.20
CA GLY A 19 5.36 3.61 -11.11
C GLY A 19 4.82 4.58 -12.16
N PHE A 20 4.68 4.13 -13.41
CA PHE A 20 4.10 4.91 -14.49
C PHE A 20 2.64 5.30 -14.20
N SER A 21 1.84 4.36 -13.68
CA SER A 21 0.44 4.59 -13.33
C SER A 21 0.30 5.63 -12.22
N VAL A 22 1.14 5.54 -11.17
CA VAL A 22 1.16 6.52 -10.07
C VAL A 22 1.55 7.91 -10.58
N ALA A 23 2.62 8.01 -11.36
CA ALA A 23 3.07 9.28 -11.92
C ALA A 23 2.02 9.92 -12.82
N SER A 24 1.38 9.12 -13.68
CA SER A 24 0.30 9.56 -14.57
C SER A 24 -0.92 10.06 -13.79
N ALA A 25 -1.32 9.33 -12.74
CA ALA A 25 -2.45 9.73 -11.89
C ALA A 25 -2.18 11.04 -11.13
N LEU A 26 -0.98 11.20 -10.57
CA LEU A 26 -0.58 12.43 -9.89
C LEU A 26 -0.56 13.62 -10.84
N LEU A 27 0.04 13.47 -12.03
CA LEU A 27 0.08 14.53 -13.03
C LEU A 27 -1.32 14.93 -13.51
N ALA A 28 -2.18 13.94 -13.78
CA ALA A 28 -3.57 14.18 -14.18
C ALA A 28 -4.37 14.88 -13.09
N SER A 29 -4.20 14.46 -11.82
CA SER A 29 -4.86 15.08 -10.67
C SER A 29 -4.43 16.54 -10.51
N SER A 30 -3.13 16.82 -10.51
CA SER A 30 -2.60 18.19 -10.37
C SER A 30 -3.10 19.09 -11.50
N SER A 31 -3.04 18.60 -12.74
CA SER A 31 -3.54 19.32 -13.91
C SER A 31 -5.03 19.63 -13.80
N ALA A 32 -5.85 18.67 -13.34
CA ALA A 32 -7.29 18.86 -13.16
C ALA A 32 -7.61 19.90 -12.08
N ILE A 33 -6.91 19.86 -10.94
CA ILE A 33 -7.09 20.83 -9.85
C ILE A 33 -6.73 22.24 -10.34
N MET A 34 -5.57 22.39 -11.00
CA MET A 34 -5.13 23.68 -11.53
C MET A 34 -6.06 24.22 -12.62
N ALA A 35 -6.55 23.36 -13.52
CA ALA A 35 -7.46 23.76 -14.59
C ALA A 35 -8.85 24.20 -14.09
N ALA A 36 -9.30 23.66 -12.95
CA ALA A 36 -10.58 24.03 -12.35
C ALA A 36 -10.51 25.32 -11.52
N ALA A 37 -9.32 25.76 -11.12
CA ALA A 37 -9.13 26.92 -10.27
C ALA A 37 -9.02 28.22 -11.10
N PRO A 38 -9.70 29.33 -10.70
CA PRO A 38 -9.41 30.66 -11.22
C PRO A 38 -7.94 31.02 -11.03
N LYS A 39 -7.35 31.78 -11.97
CA LYS A 39 -5.91 32.11 -11.97
C LYS A 39 -5.47 32.79 -10.68
N GLU A 40 -6.32 33.65 -10.12
CA GLU A 40 -6.06 34.40 -8.89
C GLU A 40 -6.03 33.50 -7.64
N LYS A 41 -6.57 32.27 -7.74
CA LYS A 41 -6.65 31.29 -6.66
C LYS A 41 -5.74 30.07 -6.86
N ALA A 42 -4.87 30.08 -7.87
CA ALA A 42 -3.97 28.94 -8.16
C ALA A 42 -3.10 28.56 -6.95
N ALA A 43 -2.58 29.56 -6.21
CA ALA A 43 -1.79 29.32 -5.01
C ALA A 43 -2.60 28.63 -3.89
N ALA A 44 -3.86 29.04 -3.70
CA ALA A 44 -4.75 28.41 -2.72
C ALA A 44 -5.13 26.97 -3.13
N ALA A 45 -5.36 26.73 -4.43
CA ALA A 45 -5.62 25.40 -4.96
C ALA A 45 -4.42 24.45 -4.75
N GLY A 46 -3.19 24.93 -5.00
CA GLY A 46 -1.97 24.14 -4.79
C GLY A 46 -1.70 23.82 -3.32
N ALA A 47 -2.06 24.72 -2.41
CA ALA A 47 -2.00 24.46 -0.97
C ALA A 47 -2.98 23.35 -0.55
N ILE A 48 -4.21 23.36 -1.07
CA ILE A 48 -5.20 22.31 -0.83
C ILE A 48 -4.74 20.96 -1.40
N GLU A 49 -4.18 20.96 -2.62
CA GLU A 49 -3.62 19.76 -3.24
C GLU A 49 -2.52 19.14 -2.37
N THR A 50 -1.57 19.95 -1.92
CA THR A 50 -0.50 19.49 -1.03
C THR A 50 -1.05 18.91 0.26
N MET A 51 -1.98 19.61 0.93
CA MET A 51 -2.60 19.08 2.15
C MET A 51 -3.38 17.78 1.92
N ALA A 52 -4.07 17.67 0.78
CA ALA A 52 -4.76 16.44 0.41
C ALA A 52 -3.79 15.28 0.17
N TYR A 53 -2.64 15.54 -0.46
CA TYR A 53 -1.59 14.56 -0.65
C TYR A 53 -1.01 14.09 0.69
N GLU A 54 -0.60 15.01 1.56
CA GLU A 54 -0.04 14.69 2.88
C GLU A 54 -1.04 13.93 3.76
N LEU A 55 -2.30 14.37 3.77
CA LEU A 55 -3.37 13.68 4.50
C LEU A 55 -3.62 12.29 3.94
N GLY A 56 -3.70 12.15 2.61
CA GLY A 56 -3.90 10.88 1.94
C GLY A 56 -2.76 9.90 2.20
N ALA A 57 -1.52 10.37 2.11
CA ALA A 57 -0.32 9.59 2.41
C ALA A 57 -0.31 9.13 3.87
N GLY A 58 -0.52 10.04 4.83
CA GLY A 58 -0.58 9.72 6.24
C GLY A 58 -1.68 8.73 6.59
N LEU A 59 -2.89 8.93 6.05
CA LEU A 59 -4.02 8.02 6.25
C LEU A 59 -3.74 6.63 5.65
N GLY A 60 -3.17 6.58 4.44
CA GLY A 60 -2.80 5.34 3.77
C GLY A 60 -1.78 4.54 4.59
N ILE A 61 -0.72 5.20 5.06
CA ILE A 61 0.30 4.57 5.91
C ILE A 61 -0.33 4.01 7.19
N ALA A 62 -1.17 4.79 7.87
CA ALA A 62 -1.81 4.38 9.12
C ALA A 62 -2.78 3.20 8.91
N LEU A 63 -3.70 3.29 7.94
CA LEU A 63 -4.71 2.27 7.69
C LEU A 63 -4.09 0.97 7.18
N PHE A 64 -3.23 1.05 6.15
CA PHE A 64 -2.59 -0.15 5.60
C PHE A 64 -1.58 -0.75 6.56
N GLY A 65 -0.88 0.08 7.35
CA GLY A 65 -0.02 -0.38 8.44
C GLY A 65 -0.80 -1.15 9.50
N LEU A 66 -1.96 -0.64 9.94
CA LEU A 66 -2.82 -1.34 10.89
C LEU A 66 -3.32 -2.69 10.35
N ILE A 67 -3.77 -2.73 9.09
CA ILE A 67 -4.19 -3.98 8.43
C ILE A 67 -3.02 -4.96 8.38
N LEU A 68 -1.84 -4.50 7.96
CA LEU A 68 -0.64 -5.32 7.86
C LEU A 68 -0.26 -5.92 9.21
N THR A 69 -0.15 -5.09 10.25
CA THR A 69 0.23 -5.54 11.60
C THR A 69 -0.80 -6.50 12.17
N ARG A 70 -2.10 -6.17 12.10
CA ARG A 70 -3.16 -7.04 12.61
C ARG A 70 -3.20 -8.38 11.89
N SER A 71 -3.10 -8.37 10.56
CA SER A 71 -3.09 -9.59 9.75
C SER A 71 -1.83 -10.40 10.02
N TYR A 72 -0.66 -9.78 10.13
CA TYR A 72 0.60 -10.45 10.46
C TYR A 72 0.50 -11.18 11.81
N SER A 73 0.11 -10.47 12.86
CA SER A 73 -0.03 -11.05 14.21
C SER A 73 -1.03 -12.20 14.27
N ALA A 74 -2.10 -12.14 13.46
CA ALA A 74 -3.09 -13.20 13.37
C ALA A 74 -2.62 -14.42 12.54
N SER A 75 -1.65 -14.24 11.64
CA SER A 75 -1.25 -15.26 10.66
C SER A 75 0.03 -16.01 11.05
N ILE A 76 0.84 -15.46 11.96
CA ILE A 76 2.12 -16.06 12.32
C ILE A 76 1.95 -17.34 13.16
N ALA A 77 2.46 -18.45 12.62
CA ALA A 77 2.56 -19.72 13.32
C ALA A 77 3.90 -19.80 14.07
N LEU A 78 3.90 -19.44 15.36
CA LEU A 78 5.11 -19.37 16.16
C LEU A 78 5.71 -20.76 16.41
N PRO A 79 7.03 -20.94 16.26
CA PRO A 79 7.69 -22.22 16.52
C PRO A 79 7.76 -22.54 18.02
N SER A 80 7.82 -23.83 18.34
CA SER A 80 8.15 -24.30 19.70
C SER A 80 9.56 -23.89 20.09
N GLY A 81 9.80 -23.61 21.37
CA GLY A 81 11.11 -23.20 21.89
C GLY A 81 11.23 -21.69 22.15
N LEU A 82 10.17 -20.92 21.92
CA LEU A 82 10.05 -19.53 22.38
C LEU A 82 9.38 -19.48 23.75
N SER A 83 9.87 -18.60 24.63
CA SER A 83 9.13 -18.23 25.85
C SER A 83 7.87 -17.43 25.48
N GLY A 84 6.90 -17.32 26.40
CA GLY A 84 5.66 -16.57 26.15
C GLY A 84 5.91 -15.10 25.76
N ALA A 85 6.88 -14.44 26.39
CA ALA A 85 7.24 -13.06 26.08
C ALA A 85 7.89 -12.94 24.68
N MET A 86 8.78 -13.87 24.33
CA MET A 86 9.41 -13.93 23.01
C MET A 86 8.39 -14.21 21.89
N ALA A 87 7.44 -15.09 22.16
CA ALA A 87 6.31 -15.37 21.27
C ALA A 87 5.46 -14.12 21.01
N GLN A 88 5.11 -13.37 22.07
CA GLN A 88 4.37 -12.12 21.95
C GLN A 88 5.15 -11.04 21.17
N GLN A 89 6.44 -10.89 21.46
CA GLN A 89 7.32 -9.96 20.75
C GLN A 89 7.40 -10.30 19.26
N ALA A 90 7.69 -11.56 18.92
CA ALA A 90 7.76 -12.03 17.55
C ALA A 90 6.44 -11.83 16.79
N ALA A 91 5.30 -12.01 17.46
CA ALA A 91 3.99 -11.82 16.82
C ALA A 91 3.64 -10.36 16.55
N SER A 92 4.32 -9.39 17.18
CA SER A 92 3.97 -7.98 17.03
C SER A 92 4.31 -7.41 15.65
N SER A 93 5.43 -7.83 15.04
CA SER A 93 5.81 -7.44 13.68
C SER A 93 6.91 -8.33 13.12
N ILE A 94 7.07 -8.34 11.78
CA ILE A 94 8.20 -9.01 11.13
C ILE A 94 9.55 -8.45 11.57
N GLY A 95 9.63 -7.14 11.86
CA GLY A 95 10.85 -6.49 12.34
C GLY A 95 11.29 -7.06 13.69
N GLU A 96 10.33 -7.24 14.61
CA GLU A 96 10.57 -7.84 15.92
C GLU A 96 10.95 -9.33 15.81
N ALA A 97 10.29 -10.09 14.93
CA ALA A 97 10.67 -11.48 14.67
C ALA A 97 12.09 -11.60 14.09
N VAL A 98 12.47 -10.71 13.17
CA VAL A 98 13.84 -10.65 12.60
C VAL A 98 14.84 -10.27 13.67
N SER A 99 14.56 -9.25 14.49
CA SER A 99 15.44 -8.85 15.60
C SER A 99 15.66 -10.00 16.58
N LEU A 100 14.58 -10.67 17.01
CA LEU A 100 14.63 -11.79 17.95
C LEU A 100 15.40 -13.00 17.37
N SER A 101 15.26 -13.27 16.08
CA SER A 101 15.95 -14.39 15.41
C SER A 101 17.48 -14.32 15.53
N GLN A 102 18.05 -13.11 15.67
CA GLN A 102 19.50 -12.92 15.78
C GLN A 102 20.06 -13.41 17.12
N ALA A 103 19.22 -13.48 18.16
CA ALA A 103 19.60 -13.92 19.50
C ALA A 103 19.21 -15.39 19.77
N LEU A 104 18.61 -16.08 18.80
CA LEU A 104 18.10 -17.43 18.95
C LEU A 104 19.07 -18.49 18.43
N PRO A 105 19.04 -19.73 18.98
CA PRO A 105 19.72 -20.86 18.37
C PRO A 105 19.29 -21.08 16.92
N ALA A 106 20.23 -21.45 16.05
CA ALA A 106 20.04 -21.48 14.59
C ALA A 106 18.76 -22.21 14.13
N GLY A 107 18.41 -23.34 14.75
CA GLY A 107 17.20 -24.09 14.40
C GLY A 107 15.90 -23.33 14.70
N VAL A 108 15.82 -22.67 15.86
CA VAL A 108 14.64 -21.86 16.25
C VAL A 108 14.58 -20.57 15.43
N ALA A 109 15.74 -19.94 15.17
CA ALA A 109 15.84 -18.75 14.34
C ALA A 109 15.33 -18.99 12.91
N GLN A 110 15.75 -20.09 12.27
CA GLN A 110 15.29 -20.46 10.93
C GLN A 110 13.78 -20.72 10.90
N ALA A 111 13.26 -21.46 11.88
CA ALA A 111 11.83 -21.72 11.98
C ALA A 111 11.01 -20.43 12.17
N LEU A 112 11.49 -19.52 13.04
CA LEU A 112 10.85 -18.22 13.26
C LEU A 112 10.86 -17.35 12.01
N MET A 113 11.99 -17.26 11.29
CA MET A 113 12.09 -16.50 10.04
C MET A 113 11.19 -17.06 8.94
N ALA A 114 11.08 -18.39 8.83
CA ALA A 114 10.18 -19.03 7.86
C ALA A 114 8.70 -18.72 8.18
N ALA A 115 8.31 -18.80 9.45
CA ALA A 115 6.97 -18.46 9.91
C ALA A 115 6.66 -16.97 9.68
N ALA A 116 7.58 -16.07 10.06
CA ALA A 116 7.43 -14.63 9.89
C ALA A 116 7.33 -14.23 8.40
N LYS A 117 8.17 -14.80 7.52
CA LYS A 117 8.10 -14.54 6.08
C LYS A 117 6.75 -14.98 5.50
N THR A 118 6.26 -16.15 5.89
CA THR A 118 4.97 -16.67 5.42
C THR A 118 3.82 -15.78 5.85
N ALA A 119 3.78 -15.42 7.14
CA ALA A 119 2.77 -14.52 7.69
C ALA A 119 2.81 -13.13 7.04
N PHE A 120 4.01 -12.58 6.80
CA PHE A 120 4.17 -11.29 6.14
C PHE A 120 3.69 -11.31 4.69
N ILE A 121 4.00 -12.34 3.92
CA ILE A 121 3.51 -12.47 2.54
C ILE A 121 1.97 -12.51 2.51
N GLN A 122 1.34 -13.26 3.44
CA GLN A 122 -0.12 -13.32 3.54
C GLN A 122 -0.72 -11.95 3.90
N ALA A 123 -0.19 -11.31 4.95
CA ALA A 123 -0.65 -9.99 5.39
C ALA A 123 -0.44 -8.91 4.31
N HIS A 124 0.70 -8.93 3.63
CA HIS A 124 1.01 -8.00 2.55
C HIS A 124 0.09 -8.21 1.34
N SER A 125 -0.23 -9.45 0.99
CA SER A 125 -1.19 -9.77 -0.06
C SER A 125 -2.59 -9.23 0.25
N LEU A 126 -3.01 -9.33 1.52
CA LEU A 126 -4.28 -8.74 1.96
C LEU A 126 -4.27 -7.21 1.79
N VAL A 127 -3.18 -6.54 2.22
CA VAL A 127 -3.03 -5.09 2.02
C VAL A 127 -3.12 -4.71 0.54
N LEU A 128 -2.38 -5.40 -0.34
CA LEU A 128 -2.43 -5.15 -1.79
C LEU A 128 -3.84 -5.36 -2.37
N ALA A 129 -4.55 -6.41 -1.93
CA ALA A 129 -5.93 -6.65 -2.36
C ALA A 129 -6.87 -5.51 -1.91
N THR A 130 -6.76 -5.07 -0.64
CA THR A 130 -7.58 -3.96 -0.13
C THR A 130 -7.29 -2.64 -0.85
N ALA A 131 -6.02 -2.34 -1.12
CA ALA A 131 -5.61 -1.17 -1.88
C ALA A 131 -6.12 -1.24 -3.34
N GLY A 132 -6.02 -2.40 -3.98
CA GLY A 132 -6.54 -2.63 -5.33
C GLY A 132 -8.06 -2.42 -5.42
N VAL A 133 -8.83 -2.97 -4.46
CA VAL A 133 -10.29 -2.75 -4.38
C VAL A 133 -10.60 -1.27 -4.18
N LEU A 134 -9.90 -0.58 -3.27
CA LEU A 134 -10.10 0.84 -3.03
C LEU A 134 -9.83 1.67 -4.30
N LEU A 135 -8.75 1.38 -5.02
CA LEU A 135 -8.42 2.05 -6.28
C LEU A 135 -9.48 1.81 -7.36
N LEU A 136 -10.00 0.58 -7.49
CA LEU A 136 -11.08 0.27 -8.43
C LEU A 136 -12.37 1.03 -8.09
N LEU A 137 -12.71 1.14 -6.80
CA LEU A 137 -13.88 1.91 -6.36
C LEU A 137 -13.72 3.40 -6.66
N LEU A 138 -12.55 3.97 -6.41
CA LEU A 138 -12.24 5.37 -6.74
C LEU A 138 -12.29 5.61 -8.26
N ALA A 139 -11.69 4.72 -9.05
CA ALA A 139 -11.72 4.80 -10.51
C ALA A 139 -13.15 4.73 -11.06
N ALA A 140 -13.98 3.81 -10.53
CA ALA A 140 -15.39 3.72 -10.90
C ALA A 140 -16.18 4.99 -10.51
N GLY A 141 -15.89 5.56 -9.33
CA GLY A 141 -16.47 6.82 -8.88
C GLY A 141 -16.14 7.98 -9.81
N ILE A 142 -14.86 8.14 -10.18
CA ILE A 142 -14.38 9.16 -11.11
C ILE A 142 -14.99 8.96 -12.50
N TRP A 143 -15.03 7.71 -13.00
CA TRP A 143 -15.64 7.41 -14.29
C TRP A 143 -17.11 7.82 -14.33
N ARG A 144 -17.88 7.49 -13.28
CA ARG A 144 -19.29 7.86 -13.18
C ARG A 144 -19.49 9.36 -13.10
N SER A 145 -18.68 10.08 -12.32
CA SER A 145 -18.82 11.54 -12.20
C SER A 145 -18.53 12.23 -13.52
N LEU A 146 -17.49 11.82 -14.24
CA LEU A 146 -17.16 12.35 -15.58
C LEU A 146 -18.24 12.01 -16.61
N ALA A 147 -18.80 10.80 -16.57
CA ALA A 147 -19.88 10.40 -17.49
C ALA A 147 -21.16 11.24 -17.32
N THR A 148 -21.37 11.83 -16.14
CA THR A 148 -22.55 12.68 -15.86
C THR A 148 -22.38 14.15 -16.26
N VAL A 149 -21.18 14.60 -16.65
CA VAL A 149 -20.97 15.97 -17.12
C VAL A 149 -21.43 16.07 -18.58
N ALA A 150 -22.51 16.83 -18.83
CA ALA A 150 -23.04 17.05 -20.17
C ALA A 150 -21.97 17.70 -21.07
N LYS A 151 -21.82 17.19 -22.31
CA LYS A 151 -20.88 17.75 -23.30
C LYS A 151 -21.18 19.25 -23.49
N PRO A 152 -20.17 20.14 -23.45
CA PRO A 152 -20.38 21.55 -23.73
C PRO A 152 -20.97 21.69 -25.14
N GLN A 153 -22.13 22.35 -25.24
CA GLN A 153 -22.72 22.70 -26.52
C GLN A 153 -21.71 23.59 -27.25
N SER A 154 -21.21 23.12 -28.39
CA SER A 154 -20.41 23.93 -29.30
C SER A 154 -21.27 25.10 -29.76
N ALA A 155 -21.07 26.28 -29.16
CA ALA A 155 -21.56 27.52 -29.72
C ALA A 155 -20.81 27.73 -31.04
N LEU A 156 -21.51 27.45 -32.14
CA LEU A 156 -21.17 27.90 -33.49
C LEU A 156 -21.33 29.42 -33.57
#